data_AF-V8NT01-F1
#
_entry.id   AF-V8NT01-F1
#
_cell.length_a   1.000
_cell.length_b   1.000
_cell.length_c   1.000
_cell.angle_alpha   90.00
_cell.angle_beta   90.00
_cell.angle_gamma   90.00
#
_symmetry.space_group_name_H-M   'P 1'
#
loop_
_entity.id
_entity.type
_entity.pdbx_description
1 polymer ?
#
loop_
_entity_poly.entity_id
_entity_poly.type
_entity_poly.pdbx_seq_one_letter_code
_entity_poly.pdbx_strand_id
1 'polypeptide(L)'
;MGPKETESYDDDQEARSLSADNATEEDKMLSKVIMKYWANFARSGNPNGAGLVTWPRYDLSEQYLEVDLKQKVGRKLKEKAVAFWTKTLPEKVAKEKGRTEL
;
A
#
# COMPACT_ATOMS: atom_id res chain seq x y z
N MET A 1 -39.97 -38.04 -19.50
CA MET A 1 -39.40 -38.13 -18.14
C MET A 1 -37.90 -38.31 -18.29
N GLY A 2 -37.12 -37.29 -17.93
CA GLY A 2 -35.64 -37.24 -17.87
C GLY A 2 -34.88 -37.09 -19.22
N PRO A 3 -33.66 -36.50 -19.24
CA PRO A 3 -32.88 -35.92 -18.14
C PRO A 3 -32.80 -34.37 -18.20
N LYS A 4 -32.54 -33.76 -17.04
CA LYS A 4 -32.15 -32.35 -16.90
C LYS A 4 -30.65 -32.23 -17.18
N GLU A 5 -30.26 -31.43 -18.15
CA GLU A 5 -28.89 -30.93 -18.25
C GLU A 5 -28.78 -29.71 -17.35
N THR A 6 -28.08 -29.90 -16.25
CA THR A 6 -27.52 -28.84 -15.42
C THR A 6 -26.18 -28.47 -16.03
N GLU A 7 -26.00 -27.24 -16.52
CA GLU A 7 -24.67 -26.78 -16.89
C GLU A 7 -24.47 -25.29 -16.58
N SER A 8 -23.87 -25.08 -15.40
CA SER A 8 -22.68 -24.25 -15.22
C SER A 8 -22.64 -22.92 -15.98
N TYR A 9 -23.21 -21.87 -15.39
CA TYR A 9 -23.15 -20.52 -15.96
C TYR A 9 -22.90 -19.39 -14.96
N ASP A 10 -22.24 -19.65 -13.82
CA ASP A 10 -22.05 -18.60 -12.80
C ASP A 10 -20.60 -18.34 -12.36
N ASP A 11 -19.63 -19.23 -12.65
CA ASP A 11 -18.26 -19.08 -12.12
C ASP A 11 -17.40 -18.03 -12.87
N ASP A 12 -17.73 -17.72 -14.13
CA ASP A 12 -16.94 -16.81 -14.98
C ASP A 12 -17.37 -15.33 -14.90
N GLN A 13 -18.52 -15.03 -14.29
CA GLN A 13 -18.99 -13.64 -14.15
C GLN A 13 -18.31 -12.92 -12.98
N GLU A 14 -17.96 -13.63 -11.92
CA GLU A 14 -17.29 -13.03 -10.76
C GLU A 14 -15.85 -12.61 -11.11
N ALA A 15 -15.15 -13.39 -11.93
CA ALA A 15 -13.81 -13.07 -12.43
C ALA A 15 -13.79 -11.85 -13.38
N ARG A 16 -14.85 -11.63 -14.16
CA ARG A 16 -15.00 -10.45 -15.03
C ARG A 16 -15.24 -9.15 -14.27
N SER A 17 -15.82 -9.24 -13.07
CA SER A 17 -16.07 -8.09 -12.17
C SER A 17 -14.77 -7.47 -11.62
N LEU A 18 -13.67 -8.22 -11.61
CA LEU A 18 -12.36 -7.78 -11.14
C LEU A 18 -11.44 -7.23 -12.26
N SER A 19 -11.97 -7.05 -13.47
CA SER A 19 -11.19 -6.57 -14.63
C SER A 19 -11.06 -5.04 -14.65
N ALA A 20 -10.03 -4.55 -15.34
CA ALA A 20 -9.74 -3.12 -15.53
C ALA A 20 -10.90 -2.30 -16.15
N ASP A 21 -11.94 -2.98 -16.64
CA ASP A 21 -13.15 -2.37 -17.19
C ASP A 21 -14.01 -1.69 -16.10
N ASN A 22 -13.86 -2.09 -14.83
CA ASN A 22 -14.54 -1.45 -13.68
C ASN A 22 -13.71 -0.36 -12.99
N ALA A 23 -12.49 -0.07 -13.46
CA ALA A 23 -11.64 0.96 -12.87
C ALA A 23 -12.11 2.36 -13.29
N THR A 24 -12.17 3.29 -12.33
CA THR A 24 -12.47 4.69 -12.63
C THR A 24 -11.35 5.33 -13.46
N GLU A 25 -11.63 6.46 -14.10
CA GLU A 25 -10.56 7.19 -14.82
C GLU A 25 -9.48 7.67 -13.86
N GLU A 26 -9.85 8.04 -12.63
CA GLU A 26 -8.94 8.36 -11.54
C GLU A 26 -8.02 7.19 -11.19
N ASP A 27 -8.55 5.96 -11.11
CA ASP A 27 -7.75 4.75 -10.85
C ASP A 27 -6.76 4.49 -11.99
N LYS A 28 -7.20 4.64 -13.25
CA LYS A 28 -6.34 4.48 -14.42
C LYS A 28 -5.23 5.52 -14.46
N MET A 29 -5.52 6.77 -14.08
CA MET A 29 -4.53 7.83 -13.95
C MET A 29 -3.52 7.53 -12.84
N LEU A 30 -4.00 7.15 -11.65
CA LEU A 30 -3.15 6.77 -10.52
C LEU A 30 -2.25 5.57 -10.85
N SER A 31 -2.81 4.55 -11.50
CA SER A 31 -2.07 3.38 -11.97
C SER A 31 -0.91 3.75 -12.91
N LYS A 32 -1.16 4.62 -13.90
CA LYS A 32 -0.09 5.13 -14.78
C LYS A 32 1.01 5.85 -14.03
N VAL A 33 0.66 6.65 -13.01
CA VAL A 33 1.63 7.34 -12.15
C VAL A 33 2.48 6.35 -11.37
N ILE A 34 1.85 5.37 -10.70
CA ILE A 34 2.53 4.33 -9.93
C ILE A 34 3.47 3.50 -10.81
N MET A 35 3.00 3.05 -11.98
CA MET A 35 3.81 2.30 -12.94
C MET A 35 5.03 3.10 -13.41
N LYS A 36 4.89 4.42 -13.60
CA LYS A 36 6.02 5.28 -14.00
C LYS A 36 7.08 5.37 -12.90
N TYR A 37 6.69 5.56 -11.64
CA TYR A 37 7.65 5.53 -10.52
C TYR A 37 8.39 4.18 -10.46
N TRP A 38 7.66 3.06 -10.53
CA TRP A 38 8.28 1.73 -10.45
C TRP A 38 9.17 1.43 -11.65
N ALA A 39 8.78 1.80 -12.87
CA ALA A 39 9.61 1.60 -14.06
C ALA A 39 10.91 2.42 -14.00
N ASN A 40 10.86 3.66 -13.51
CA ASN A 40 12.05 4.48 -13.31
C ASN A 40 12.98 3.89 -12.24
N PHE A 41 12.39 3.44 -11.12
CA PHE A 41 13.12 2.79 -10.04
C PHE A 41 13.79 1.51 -10.53
N ALA A 42 13.08 0.62 -11.22
CA ALA A 42 13.64 -0.60 -11.78
C ALA A 42 14.79 -0.33 -12.75
N ARG A 43 14.72 0.76 -13.53
CA ARG A 43 15.76 1.13 -14.50
C ARG A 43 17.04 1.70 -13.86
N SER A 44 16.91 2.49 -12.78
CA SER A 44 18.01 3.35 -12.30
C SER A 44 18.21 3.41 -10.79
N GLY A 45 17.34 2.76 -10.01
CA GLY A 45 17.27 2.92 -8.55
C GLY A 45 16.67 4.26 -8.10
N ASN A 46 16.28 5.14 -9.02
CA ASN A 46 15.63 6.42 -8.74
C ASN A 46 14.20 6.43 -9.32
N PRO A 47 13.14 6.57 -8.50
CA PRO A 47 11.76 6.54 -9.00
C PRO A 47 11.36 7.81 -9.77
N ASN A 48 12.12 8.90 -9.64
CA ASN A 48 11.75 10.22 -10.14
C ASN A 48 11.85 10.34 -11.67
N GLY A 49 11.07 11.27 -12.24
CA GLY A 49 11.08 11.56 -13.68
C GLY A 49 10.16 12.73 -14.04
N ALA A 50 10.18 13.15 -15.30
CA ALA A 50 9.37 14.29 -15.76
C ALA A 50 7.87 14.09 -15.49
N GLY A 51 7.20 15.14 -15.00
CA GLY A 51 5.76 15.12 -14.72
C GLY A 51 5.35 14.31 -13.48
N LEU A 52 6.31 13.89 -12.64
CA LEU A 52 6.04 13.26 -11.36
C LEU A 52 6.37 14.23 -10.21
N VAL A 53 5.63 14.13 -9.11
CA VAL A 53 6.02 14.77 -7.86
C VAL A 53 7.32 14.11 -7.38
N THR A 54 8.25 14.90 -6.87
CA THR A 54 9.51 14.33 -6.37
C THR A 54 9.23 13.38 -5.21
N TRP A 55 9.61 12.11 -5.37
CA TRP A 55 9.69 11.12 -4.31
C TRP A 55 11.07 11.24 -3.65
N PRO A 56 11.16 11.84 -2.45
CA PRO A 56 12.42 12.00 -1.75
C PRO A 56 12.97 10.64 -1.29
N ARG A 57 14.29 10.51 -1.30
CA ARG A 57 14.96 9.36 -0.70
C ARG A 57 14.66 9.35 0.80
N TYR A 58 14.30 8.19 1.33
CA TYR A 58 14.10 8.04 2.76
C TYR A 58 15.46 8.15 3.49
N ASP A 59 15.54 9.07 4.45
CA ASP A 59 16.72 9.36 5.26
C ASP A 59 16.29 9.76 6.70
N LEU A 60 17.19 10.43 7.45
CA LEU A 60 16.91 10.88 8.83
C LEU A 60 15.77 11.92 8.93
N SER A 61 15.37 12.56 7.84
CA SER A 61 14.19 13.42 7.79
C SER A 61 12.88 12.66 7.64
N GLU A 62 12.96 11.35 7.40
CA GLU A 62 11.86 10.40 7.28
C GLU A 62 10.77 10.84 6.28
N GLN A 63 11.19 11.49 5.20
CA GLN A 63 10.29 11.89 4.12
C GLN A 63 9.82 10.67 3.33
N TYR A 64 8.54 10.67 2.98
CA TYR A 64 7.93 9.62 2.16
C TYR A 64 6.94 10.24 1.16
N LEU A 65 6.63 9.51 0.09
CA LEU A 65 5.59 9.89 -0.86
C LEU A 65 4.24 9.33 -0.41
N GLU A 66 3.24 10.19 -0.25
CA GLU A 66 1.84 9.80 -0.17
C GLU A 66 1.31 9.53 -1.57
N VAL A 67 1.03 8.26 -1.84
CA VAL A 67 0.44 7.80 -3.10
C VAL A 67 -1.08 7.86 -2.95
N ASP A 68 -1.65 8.93 -3.46
CA ASP A 68 -3.08 9.23 -3.54
C ASP A 68 -3.35 9.91 -4.89
N LEU A 69 -4.59 10.24 -5.24
CA LEU A 69 -4.93 10.95 -6.49
C LEU A 69 -4.11 12.23 -6.68
N LYS A 70 -3.81 12.92 -5.58
CA LYS A 70 -2.84 14.02 -5.53
C LYS A 70 -1.65 13.61 -4.68
N GLN A 71 -0.54 13.28 -5.34
CA GLN A 71 0.66 12.87 -4.62
C GLN A 71 1.28 14.04 -3.86
N LYS A 72 1.74 13.79 -2.64
CA LYS A 72 2.40 14.79 -1.81
C LYS A 72 3.47 14.15 -0.95
N VAL A 73 4.40 14.96 -0.46
CA VAL A 73 5.47 14.48 0.42
C VAL A 73 5.02 14.62 1.87
N GLY A 74 4.98 13.49 2.57
CA GLY A 74 4.79 13.44 4.02
C GLY A 74 6.12 13.30 4.76
N ARG A 75 6.07 13.32 6.09
CA ARG A 75 7.20 13.06 6.98
C ARG A 75 6.77 12.21 8.17
N LYS A 76 7.69 11.38 8.68
CA LYS A 76 7.53 10.64 9.94
C LYS A 76 6.27 9.75 9.95
N LEU A 77 6.15 8.89 8.95
CA LEU A 77 4.97 8.04 8.76
C LEU A 77 4.69 7.23 10.03
N LYS A 78 3.50 7.43 10.62
CA LYS A 78 3.01 6.71 11.80
C LYS A 78 3.93 6.80 13.03
N GLU A 79 4.71 7.88 13.19
CA GLU A 79 5.68 8.08 14.29
C GLU A 79 5.18 7.61 15.67
N LYS A 80 3.99 8.05 16.08
CA LYS A 80 3.40 7.69 17.38
C LYS A 80 3.11 6.20 17.54
N ALA A 81 2.62 5.55 16.47
CA ALA A 81 2.30 4.13 16.50
C ALA A 81 3.59 3.30 16.53
N VAL A 82 4.59 3.66 15.72
CA VAL A 82 5.91 3.02 15.74
C VAL A 82 6.53 3.13 17.13
N ALA A 83 6.56 4.33 17.72
CA ALA A 83 7.07 4.55 19.07
C ALA A 83 6.32 3.73 20.13
N PHE A 84 5.00 3.59 20.01
CA PHE A 84 4.23 2.75 20.91
C PHE A 84 4.66 1.28 20.84
N TRP A 85 4.74 0.71 19.64
CA TRP A 85 5.02 -0.72 19.46
C TRP A 85 6.47 -1.09 19.73
N THR A 86 7.43 -0.23 19.40
CA THR A 86 8.87 -0.53 19.54
C THR A 86 9.44 -0.14 20.90
N LYS A 87 8.84 0.82 21.60
CA LYS A 87 9.33 1.32 22.89
C LYS A 87 8.32 1.12 24.01
N THR A 88 7.18 1.78 23.93
CA THR A 88 6.23 1.87 25.05
C THR A 88 5.68 0.51 25.47
N LEU A 89 5.31 -0.35 24.51
CA LEU A 89 4.74 -1.65 24.82
C LEU A 89 5.77 -2.62 25.43
N PRO A 90 6.97 -2.83 24.84
CA PRO A 90 8.00 -3.66 25.46
C PRO A 90 8.38 -3.22 26.89
N GLU A 91 8.53 -1.91 27.12
CA GLU A 91 8.84 -1.35 28.45
C GLU A 91 7.74 -1.69 29.47
N LYS A 92 6.47 -1.56 29.08
CA LYS A 92 5.33 -1.92 29.95
C LYS A 92 5.28 -3.41 30.25
N VAL A 93 5.50 -4.25 29.25
CA VAL A 93 5.52 -5.72 29.43
C VAL A 93 6.66 -6.15 30.37
N ALA A 94 7.85 -5.57 30.22
CA ALA A 94 8.98 -5.85 31.10
C ALA A 94 8.71 -5.42 32.54
N LYS A 95 8.09 -4.24 32.73
CA LYS A 95 7.72 -3.72 34.05
C LYS A 95 6.69 -4.60 34.77
N GLU A 96 5.67 -5.07 34.06
CA GLU A 96 4.66 -5.96 34.66
C GLU A 96 5.24 -7.33 35.01
N LYS A 97 6.12 -7.92 34.16
CA LYS A 97 6.79 -9.19 34.48
C LYS A 97 7.68 -9.10 35.72
N GLY A 98 8.47 -8.03 35.86
CA GLY A 98 9.29 -7.81 37.06
C GLY A 98 8.47 -7.55 38.33
N ARG A 99 7.18 -7.21 38.19
CA ARG A 99 6.26 -7.02 39.32
C ARG A 99 5.61 -8.33 39.78
N THR A 100 5.41 -9.29 38.89
CA THR A 100 4.82 -10.60 39.22
C THR A 100 5.82 -11.63 39.73
N GLU A 101 7.12 -11.35 39.69
CA GLU A 101 8.20 -12.22 40.19
C GLU A 101 8.72 -11.84 41.60
N LEU A 102 8.03 -10.94 42.31
CA LEU A 102 8.30 -10.51 43.70
C LEU A 102 7.12 -10.85 44.62
#